data_AF-A0A1W9VCI4-F1
#
_entry.id   AF-A0A1W9VCI4-F1
#
_cell.length_a   1.000
_cell.length_b   1.000
_cell.length_c   1.000
_cell.angle_alpha   90.00
_cell.angle_beta   90.00
_cell.angle_gamma   90.00
#
_symmetry.space_group_name_H-M   'P 1'
#
loop_
_entity.id
_entity.type
_entity.pdbx_description
1 polymer ?
#
loop_
_entity_poly.entity_id
_entity_poly.type
_entity_poly.pdbx_seq_one_letter_code
_entity_poly.pdbx_strand_id
1 'polypeptide(L)'
;MPESFRMWFEIIFTLTYLIVLWILVFAMNRRLDQVGDDKETTARFFLWAFGLLAFGDSFHILGRVTAYALGGLDARPVIFGSPTGIVGIGALATSVTLTIFYLLMLVIWKDRFGKPYNWFGMLLFAAAAIRLLIMAFPGNNWQSPSSPYDWAIYRNIPFWLQGLGVTFLFWRDGRAKKDGLYPKLAWLFLFSFAFYTPVVLFARQIPMLGMLMLPKTLIYGIVAYVVYKQLFKEN
;
A
#
# COMPACT_ATOMS: atom_id res chain seq x y z
N MET A 1 26.11 1.68 9.98
CA MET A 1 25.49 3.02 9.81
C MET A 1 25.06 3.52 11.18
N PRO A 2 25.29 4.78 11.54
CA PRO A 2 24.74 5.37 12.76
C PRO A 2 23.20 5.31 12.74
N GLU A 3 22.56 5.01 13.87
CA GLU A 3 21.09 4.92 13.95
C GLU A 3 20.39 6.22 13.55
N SER A 4 20.98 7.36 13.91
CA SER A 4 20.51 8.68 13.51
C SER A 4 20.50 8.87 12.00
N PHE A 5 21.56 8.41 11.30
CA PHE A 5 21.63 8.49 9.85
C PHE A 5 20.52 7.65 9.20
N ARG A 6 20.30 6.42 9.68
CA ARG A 6 19.24 5.54 9.17
C ARG A 6 17.87 6.17 9.35
N MET A 7 17.58 6.74 10.52
CA MET A 7 16.33 7.42 10.81
C MET A 7 16.07 8.59 9.85
N TRP A 8 17.04 9.50 9.70
CA TRP A 8 16.91 10.65 8.80
C TRP A 8 16.76 10.23 7.34
N PHE A 9 17.51 9.22 6.92
CA PHE A 9 17.39 8.66 5.58
C PHE A 9 15.98 8.08 5.32
N GLU A 10 15.44 7.28 6.25
CA GLU A 10 14.08 6.75 6.14
C GLU A 10 13.04 7.86 6.07
N ILE A 11 13.15 8.91 6.90
CA ILE A 11 12.21 10.04 6.91
C ILE A 11 12.28 10.81 5.60
N ILE A 12 13.48 11.22 5.15
CA ILE A 12 13.66 12.00 3.92
C ILE A 12 13.18 11.21 2.71
N PHE A 13 13.53 9.92 2.62
CA PHE A 13 13.08 9.05 1.54
C PHE A 13 11.55 8.96 1.51
N THR A 14 10.93 8.65 2.65
CA THR A 14 9.47 8.43 2.69
C THR A 14 8.72 9.73 2.44
N LEU A 15 9.22 10.87 2.93
CA LEU A 15 8.65 12.19 2.65
C LEU A 15 8.75 12.55 1.17
N THR A 16 9.93 12.35 0.57
CA THR A 16 10.14 12.61 -0.87
C THR A 16 9.22 11.76 -1.73
N TYR A 17 9.12 10.45 -1.41
CA TYR A 17 8.18 9.54 -2.06
C TYR A 17 6.74 10.03 -1.95
N LEU A 18 6.31 10.42 -0.74
CA LEU A 18 4.93 10.82 -0.49
C LEU A 18 4.58 12.11 -1.24
N ILE A 19 5.50 13.08 -1.30
CA ILE A 19 5.33 14.30 -2.09
C ILE A 19 5.14 13.95 -3.56
N VAL A 20 6.00 13.09 -4.13
CA VAL A 20 5.88 12.63 -5.52
C VAL A 20 4.54 11.92 -5.75
N LEU A 21 4.13 11.05 -4.81
CA LEU A 21 2.87 10.32 -4.93
C LEU A 21 1.67 11.28 -4.91
N TRP A 22 1.64 12.27 -4.03
CA TRP A 22 0.59 13.29 -4.02
C TRP A 22 0.58 14.14 -5.29
N ILE A 23 1.75 14.54 -5.81
CA ILE A 23 1.86 15.24 -7.09
C ILE A 23 1.21 14.40 -8.21
N LEU A 24 1.49 13.10 -8.26
CA LEU A 24 0.89 12.19 -9.24
C LEU A 24 -0.63 12.08 -9.05
N VAL A 25 -1.13 11.96 -7.82
CA VAL A 25 -2.57 11.92 -7.52
C VAL A 25 -3.27 13.21 -7.99
N PHE A 26 -2.70 14.39 -7.68
CA PHE A 26 -3.24 15.67 -8.17
C PHE A 26 -3.17 15.78 -9.70
N ALA A 27 -2.08 15.31 -10.30
CA ALA A 27 -1.94 15.30 -11.76
C ALA A 27 -2.94 14.35 -12.44
N MET A 28 -3.21 13.17 -11.87
CA MET A 28 -4.26 12.26 -12.32
C MET A 28 -5.64 12.93 -12.23
N ASN A 29 -5.96 13.56 -11.11
CA ASN A 29 -7.25 14.23 -10.90
C ASN A 29 -7.47 15.37 -11.91
N ARG A 30 -6.45 16.20 -12.16
CA ARG A 30 -6.56 17.33 -13.12
C ARG A 30 -6.71 16.90 -14.57
N ARG A 31 -6.28 15.69 -14.90
CA ARG A 31 -6.33 15.14 -16.26
C ARG A 31 -7.43 14.10 -16.43
N LEU A 32 -8.23 13.86 -15.40
CA LEU A 32 -9.25 12.82 -15.44
C LEU A 32 -10.27 13.08 -16.55
N ASP A 33 -10.69 14.34 -16.71
CA ASP A 33 -11.65 14.77 -17.76
C ASP A 33 -11.06 14.71 -19.18
N GLN A 34 -9.74 14.49 -19.31
CA GLN A 34 -9.04 14.33 -20.59
C GLN A 34 -8.88 12.84 -20.97
N VAL A 35 -9.21 11.92 -20.06
CA VAL A 35 -9.15 10.49 -20.35
C VAL A 35 -10.36 10.13 -21.20
N GLY A 36 -10.13 9.42 -22.33
CA GLY A 36 -11.22 8.98 -23.19
C GLY A 36 -12.25 8.11 -22.45
N ASP A 37 -13.52 8.24 -22.85
CA ASP A 37 -14.68 7.60 -22.23
C ASP A 37 -14.50 6.08 -22.03
N ASP A 38 -13.76 5.41 -22.91
CA ASP A 38 -13.49 3.96 -22.85
C ASP A 38 -12.62 3.54 -21.65
N LYS A 39 -11.86 4.48 -21.08
CA LYS A 39 -10.90 4.23 -19.97
C LYS A 39 -11.22 5.03 -18.72
N GLU A 40 -12.20 5.92 -18.75
CA GLU A 40 -12.53 6.83 -17.66
C GLU A 40 -12.81 6.08 -16.35
N THR A 41 -13.61 5.02 -16.39
CA THR A 41 -13.94 4.19 -15.22
C THR A 41 -12.69 3.57 -14.58
N THR A 42 -11.84 2.92 -15.39
CA THR A 42 -10.56 2.37 -14.92
C THR A 42 -9.66 3.47 -14.34
N ALA A 43 -9.57 4.63 -15.01
CA ALA A 43 -8.76 5.76 -14.56
C ALA A 43 -9.25 6.31 -13.21
N ARG A 44 -10.56 6.46 -13.03
CA ARG A 44 -11.17 6.84 -11.74
C ARG A 44 -10.75 5.89 -10.63
N PHE A 45 -10.86 4.57 -10.84
CA PHE A 45 -10.46 3.60 -9.81
C PHE A 45 -8.95 3.65 -9.48
N PHE A 46 -8.09 3.89 -10.46
CA PHE A 46 -6.67 4.12 -10.19
C PHE A 46 -6.43 5.39 -9.36
N LEU A 47 -7.12 6.48 -9.68
CA LEU A 47 -7.06 7.72 -8.90
C LEU A 47 -7.47 7.48 -7.44
N TRP A 48 -8.60 6.78 -7.21
CA TRP A 48 -9.04 6.40 -5.87
C TRP A 48 -8.01 5.53 -5.15
N ALA A 49 -7.43 4.54 -5.84
CA ALA A 49 -6.45 3.64 -5.27
C ALA A 49 -5.20 4.39 -4.80
N PHE A 50 -4.59 5.21 -5.66
CA PHE A 50 -3.40 5.98 -5.29
C PHE A 50 -3.70 7.10 -4.30
N GLY A 51 -4.89 7.70 -4.34
CA GLY A 51 -5.34 8.66 -3.34
C GLY A 51 -5.42 8.03 -1.94
N LEU A 52 -6.01 6.83 -1.84
CA LEU A 52 -6.07 6.08 -0.58
C LEU A 52 -4.68 5.65 -0.08
N LEU A 53 -3.81 5.22 -1.00
CA LEU A 53 -2.42 4.88 -0.67
C LEU A 53 -1.69 6.08 -0.08
N ALA A 54 -1.72 7.23 -0.77
CA ALA A 54 -1.10 8.47 -0.32
C ALA A 54 -1.69 8.95 1.01
N PHE A 55 -3.00 8.86 1.17
CA PHE A 55 -3.69 9.21 2.41
C PHE A 55 -3.21 8.36 3.59
N GLY A 56 -3.23 7.03 3.46
CA GLY A 56 -2.76 6.15 4.54
C GLY A 56 -1.29 6.38 4.89
N ASP A 57 -0.42 6.48 3.89
CA ASP A 57 1.01 6.71 4.10
C ASP A 57 1.29 8.08 4.73
N SER A 58 0.43 9.08 4.51
CA SER A 58 0.51 10.36 5.20
C SER A 58 0.31 10.20 6.71
N PHE A 59 -0.69 9.43 7.17
CA PHE A 59 -0.86 9.15 8.61
C PHE A 59 0.32 8.39 9.20
N HIS A 60 0.87 7.43 8.46
CA HIS A 60 2.02 6.67 8.92
C HIS A 60 3.26 7.56 9.10
N ILE A 61 3.56 8.45 8.14
CA ILE A 61 4.69 9.38 8.25
C ILE A 61 4.46 10.39 9.37
N LEU A 62 3.27 11.03 9.41
CA LEU A 62 2.94 12.00 10.44
C LEU A 62 3.06 11.38 11.84
N GLY A 63 2.63 10.13 12.00
CA GLY A 63 2.77 9.41 13.25
C GLY A 63 4.22 9.18 13.67
N ARG A 64 5.09 8.80 12.73
CA ARG A 64 6.52 8.60 13.02
C ARG A 64 7.24 9.91 13.30
N VAL A 65 7.02 10.95 12.50
CA VAL A 65 7.64 12.28 12.69
C VAL A 65 7.24 12.88 14.04
N THR A 66 5.95 12.80 14.39
CA THR A 66 5.45 13.29 15.69
C THR A 66 6.07 12.50 16.84
N ALA A 67 6.17 11.18 16.74
CA ALA A 67 6.80 10.36 17.79
C ALA A 67 8.29 10.71 17.99
N TYR A 68 9.05 10.87 16.90
CA TYR A 68 10.44 11.30 16.98
C TYR A 68 10.59 12.70 17.60
N ALA A 69 9.71 13.64 17.27
CA ALA A 69 9.70 14.97 17.87
C ALA A 69 9.41 14.94 19.39
N LEU A 70 8.69 13.91 19.87
CA LEU A 70 8.33 13.73 21.28
C LEU A 70 9.29 12.83 22.07
N GLY A 71 10.46 12.49 21.50
CA GLY A 71 11.52 11.78 22.21
C GLY A 71 11.70 10.30 21.84
N GLY A 72 10.96 9.77 20.86
CA GLY A 72 11.20 8.42 20.32
C GLY A 72 9.95 7.72 19.78
N LEU A 73 10.10 6.58 19.11
CA LEU A 73 8.97 5.81 18.54
C LEU A 73 7.99 5.26 19.60
N ASP A 74 8.44 5.14 20.85
CA ASP A 74 7.63 4.76 22.01
C ASP A 74 6.86 5.94 22.62
N ALA A 75 6.99 7.16 22.07
CA ALA A 75 6.26 8.32 22.55
C ALA A 75 4.75 8.11 22.44
N ARG A 76 4.06 8.30 23.57
CA ARG A 76 2.60 8.19 23.70
C ARG A 76 2.04 9.55 24.12
N PRO A 77 1.91 10.51 23.20
CA PRO A 77 1.24 11.76 23.52
C PRO A 77 -0.18 11.51 24.01
N VAL A 78 -0.60 12.34 24.96
CA VAL A 78 -1.97 12.34 25.46
C VAL A 78 -2.82 13.08 24.44
N ILE A 79 -3.71 12.36 23.75
CA ILE A 79 -4.67 12.92 22.80
C ILE A 79 -6.07 12.58 23.35
N PHE A 80 -6.95 13.59 23.42
CA PHE A 80 -8.29 13.45 24.01
C PHE A 80 -8.29 12.80 25.41
N GLY A 81 -7.27 13.08 26.23
CA GLY A 81 -7.16 12.57 27.59
C GLY A 81 -6.63 11.14 27.75
N SER A 82 -6.19 10.48 26.66
CA SER A 82 -5.63 9.13 26.71
C SER A 82 -4.24 9.04 26.05
N PRO A 83 -3.26 8.30 26.61
CA PRO A 83 -2.00 8.01 25.94
C PRO A 83 -2.26 7.24 24.63
N THR A 84 -1.87 7.84 23.50
CA THR A 84 -2.13 7.28 22.18
C THR A 84 -0.84 6.92 21.45
N GLY A 85 -0.77 5.68 20.95
CA GLY A 85 0.32 5.22 20.11
C GLY A 85 0.15 5.71 18.67
N ILE A 86 0.53 6.96 18.39
CA ILE A 86 0.32 7.57 17.05
C ILE A 86 0.99 6.75 15.94
N VAL A 87 2.15 6.14 16.21
CA VAL A 87 2.84 5.26 15.25
C VAL A 87 1.97 4.06 14.87
N GLY A 88 1.35 3.41 15.84
CA GLY A 88 0.49 2.24 15.60
C GLY A 88 -0.84 2.60 14.94
N ILE A 89 -1.42 3.77 15.27
CA ILE A 89 -2.59 4.31 14.57
C ILE A 89 -2.27 4.61 13.10
N GLY A 90 -1.12 5.22 12.82
CA GLY A 90 -0.64 5.44 11.46
C GLY A 90 -0.44 4.13 10.69
N ALA A 91 0.13 3.11 11.36
CA ALA A 91 0.28 1.78 10.77
C ALA A 91 -1.08 1.09 10.48
N LEU A 92 -2.09 1.30 11.33
CA LEU A 92 -3.45 0.83 11.10
C LEU A 92 -4.06 1.53 9.87
N ALA A 93 -3.94 2.85 9.78
CA ALA A 93 -4.44 3.63 8.65
C ALA A 93 -3.87 3.12 7.32
N THR A 94 -2.54 2.98 7.21
CA THR A 94 -1.90 2.38 6.03
C THR A 94 -2.36 0.96 5.78
N SER A 95 -2.55 0.14 6.81
CA SER A 95 -2.99 -1.26 6.64
C SER A 95 -4.42 -1.35 6.07
N VAL A 96 -5.31 -0.47 6.51
CA VAL A 96 -6.68 -0.38 5.99
C VAL A 96 -6.66 0.14 4.55
N THR A 97 -6.02 1.28 4.28
CA THR A 97 -6.01 1.86 2.94
C THR A 97 -5.34 0.96 1.91
N LEU A 98 -4.27 0.24 2.28
CA LEU A 98 -3.60 -0.72 1.41
C LEU A 98 -4.46 -1.97 1.13
N THR A 99 -5.31 -2.37 2.08
CA THR A 99 -6.29 -3.45 1.86
C THR A 99 -7.33 -3.03 0.82
N ILE A 100 -7.83 -1.79 0.93
CA ILE A 100 -8.77 -1.20 -0.04
C ILE A 100 -8.08 -0.98 -1.39
N PHE A 101 -6.80 -0.57 -1.40
CA PHE A 101 -6.00 -0.43 -2.63
C PHE A 101 -6.05 -1.71 -3.47
N TYR A 102 -5.79 -2.88 -2.88
CA TYR A 102 -5.83 -4.13 -3.63
C TYR A 102 -7.26 -4.60 -3.96
N LEU A 103 -8.28 -4.17 -3.22
CA LEU A 103 -9.67 -4.35 -3.64
C LEU A 103 -9.95 -3.54 -4.92
N LEU A 104 -9.50 -2.29 -4.97
CA LEU A 104 -9.62 -1.45 -6.16
C LEU A 104 -8.82 -2.02 -7.32
N MET A 105 -7.63 -2.59 -7.10
CA MET A 105 -6.89 -3.29 -8.17
C MET A 105 -7.66 -4.50 -8.71
N LEU A 106 -8.40 -5.23 -7.88
CA LEU A 106 -9.27 -6.32 -8.32
C LEU A 106 -10.47 -5.79 -9.14
N VAL A 107 -11.06 -4.67 -8.73
CA VAL A 107 -12.12 -4.00 -9.49
C VAL A 107 -11.60 -3.52 -10.85
N ILE A 108 -10.42 -2.93 -10.89
CA ILE A 108 -9.73 -2.50 -12.12
C ILE A 108 -9.46 -3.70 -13.03
N TRP A 109 -9.01 -4.84 -12.49
CA TRP A 109 -8.85 -6.07 -13.28
C TRP A 109 -10.17 -6.47 -13.94
N LYS A 110 -11.27 -6.49 -13.17
CA LYS A 110 -12.59 -6.84 -13.68
C LYS A 110 -13.00 -5.92 -14.83
N ASP A 111 -12.90 -4.60 -14.60
CA ASP A 111 -13.29 -3.56 -15.55
C ASP A 111 -12.51 -3.69 -16.86
N ARG A 112 -11.18 -3.76 -16.77
CA ARG A 112 -10.31 -3.86 -17.95
C ARG A 112 -10.55 -5.12 -18.78
N PHE A 113 -10.68 -6.27 -18.11
CA PHE A 113 -10.71 -7.55 -18.80
C PHE A 113 -12.13 -8.03 -19.12
N GLY A 114 -13.17 -7.37 -18.58
CA GLY A 114 -14.57 -7.72 -18.80
C GLY A 114 -14.95 -9.09 -18.23
N LYS A 115 -14.23 -9.56 -17.20
CA LYS A 115 -14.42 -10.90 -16.62
C LYS A 115 -15.34 -10.85 -15.39
N PRO A 116 -16.14 -11.88 -15.11
CA PRO A 116 -16.87 -11.98 -13.85
C PRO A 116 -15.91 -12.29 -12.69
N TYR A 117 -16.32 -11.94 -11.46
CA TYR A 117 -15.66 -12.44 -10.26
C TYR A 117 -16.03 -13.91 -10.08
N ASN A 118 -15.16 -14.81 -10.55
CA ASN A 118 -15.30 -16.23 -10.28
C ASN A 118 -14.95 -16.56 -8.81
N TRP A 119 -14.91 -17.85 -8.48
CA TRP A 119 -14.52 -18.31 -7.13
C TRP A 119 -13.20 -17.68 -6.64
N PHE A 120 -12.23 -17.47 -7.54
CA PHE A 120 -10.95 -16.86 -7.20
C PHE A 120 -11.10 -15.37 -6.89
N GLY A 121 -11.88 -14.63 -7.68
CA GLY A 121 -12.22 -13.23 -7.35
C GLY A 121 -12.91 -13.11 -6.00
N MET A 122 -13.86 -14.00 -5.70
CA MET A 122 -14.55 -14.04 -4.41
C MET A 122 -13.61 -14.38 -3.25
N LEU A 123 -12.63 -15.27 -3.46
CA LEU A 123 -11.59 -15.56 -2.48
C LEU A 123 -10.77 -14.31 -2.13
N LEU A 124 -10.44 -13.46 -3.12
CA LEU A 124 -9.67 -12.23 -2.88
C LEU A 124 -10.49 -11.17 -2.12
N PHE A 125 -11.80 -11.06 -2.37
CA PHE A 125 -12.69 -10.24 -1.54
C PHE A 125 -12.78 -10.78 -0.11
N ALA A 126 -12.96 -12.10 0.05
CA ALA A 126 -13.00 -12.74 1.35
C ALA A 126 -11.68 -12.52 2.12
N ALA A 127 -10.53 -12.61 1.46
CA ALA A 127 -9.23 -12.34 2.07
C ALA A 127 -9.14 -10.89 2.60
N ALA A 128 -9.64 -9.91 1.86
CA ALA A 128 -9.69 -8.52 2.31
C ALA A 128 -10.62 -8.34 3.52
N ALA A 129 -11.81 -8.95 3.49
CA ALA A 129 -12.77 -8.91 4.59
C ALA A 129 -12.19 -9.55 5.86
N ILE A 130 -11.63 -10.75 5.74
CA ILE A 130 -10.93 -11.47 6.82
C ILE A 130 -9.81 -10.60 7.39
N ARG A 131 -9.03 -9.92 6.54
CA ARG A 131 -7.98 -9.02 7.01
C ARG A 131 -8.53 -7.88 7.87
N LEU A 132 -9.57 -7.21 7.39
CA LEU A 132 -10.21 -6.11 8.12
C LEU A 132 -10.75 -6.58 9.47
N LEU A 133 -11.37 -7.76 9.51
CA LEU A 133 -11.83 -8.39 10.75
C LEU A 133 -10.66 -8.68 11.70
N ILE A 134 -9.59 -9.31 11.21
CA ILE A 134 -8.39 -9.60 12.01
C ILE A 134 -7.81 -8.30 12.60
N MET A 135 -7.76 -7.21 11.83
CA MET A 135 -7.22 -5.92 12.28
C MET A 135 -8.07 -5.24 13.36
N ALA A 136 -9.36 -5.57 13.47
CA ALA A 136 -10.27 -5.04 14.48
C ALA A 136 -10.07 -5.69 15.87
N PHE A 137 -9.46 -6.87 15.94
CA PHE A 137 -9.21 -7.53 17.22
C PHE A 137 -8.19 -6.75 18.08
N PRO A 138 -8.42 -6.64 19.40
CA PRO A 138 -7.54 -5.89 20.30
C PRO A 138 -6.12 -6.47 20.38
N GLY A 139 -5.95 -7.75 20.03
CA GLY A 139 -4.63 -8.42 20.02
C GLY A 139 -3.62 -7.81 19.05
N ASN A 140 -4.06 -7.01 18.06
CA ASN A 140 -3.14 -6.24 17.22
C ASN A 140 -2.33 -5.19 18.01
N ASN A 141 -2.85 -4.76 19.16
CA ASN A 141 -2.22 -3.77 20.03
C ASN A 141 -1.72 -2.53 19.28
N TRP A 142 -2.63 -1.86 18.55
CA TRP A 142 -2.31 -0.66 17.76
C TRP A 142 -1.86 0.54 18.61
N GLN A 143 -1.95 0.46 19.93
CA GLN A 143 -1.40 1.47 20.85
C GLN A 143 0.08 1.27 21.14
N SER A 144 0.65 0.14 20.72
CA SER A 144 2.07 -0.15 20.80
C SER A 144 2.75 0.14 19.46
N PRO A 145 3.98 0.70 19.45
CA PRO A 145 4.75 0.90 18.22
C PRO A 145 5.13 -0.42 17.55
N SER A 146 5.18 -1.53 18.32
CA SER A 146 5.34 -2.88 17.78
C SER A 146 4.13 -3.74 18.15
N SER A 147 3.38 -4.15 17.12
CA SER A 147 2.32 -5.17 17.25
C SER A 147 2.91 -6.53 17.68
N PRO A 148 2.15 -7.46 18.28
CA PRO A 148 2.63 -8.84 18.50
C PRO A 148 2.94 -9.58 17.19
N TYR A 149 3.85 -10.55 17.22
CA TYR A 149 4.31 -11.25 16.00
C TYR A 149 3.18 -12.04 15.35
N ASP A 150 2.46 -12.85 16.12
CA ASP A 150 1.40 -13.72 15.61
C ASP A 150 0.29 -12.91 14.92
N TRP A 151 -0.16 -11.82 15.56
CA TRP A 151 -1.15 -10.92 14.99
C TRP A 151 -0.67 -10.21 13.72
N ALA A 152 0.63 -9.88 13.65
CA ALA A 152 1.21 -9.37 12.41
C ALA A 152 1.21 -10.43 11.29
N ILE A 153 1.48 -11.69 11.59
CA ILE A 153 1.37 -12.79 10.61
C ILE A 153 -0.08 -12.99 10.17
N TYR A 154 -1.01 -13.11 11.12
CA TYR A 154 -2.42 -13.37 10.84
C TYR A 154 -3.05 -12.33 9.92
N ARG A 155 -2.77 -11.03 10.13
CA ARG A 155 -3.31 -9.98 9.25
C ARG A 155 -2.59 -9.85 7.90
N ASN A 156 -1.35 -10.35 7.80
CA ASN A 156 -0.56 -10.22 6.57
C ASN A 156 -0.69 -11.43 5.64
N ILE A 157 -1.09 -12.61 6.12
CA ILE A 157 -1.41 -13.76 5.25
C ILE A 157 -2.55 -13.43 4.26
N PRO A 158 -3.72 -12.92 4.70
CA PRO A 158 -4.80 -12.59 3.76
C PRO A 158 -4.40 -11.46 2.81
N PHE A 159 -3.57 -10.52 3.26
CA PHE A 159 -3.02 -9.47 2.41
C PHE A 159 -2.13 -10.01 1.31
N TRP A 160 -1.22 -10.92 1.67
CA TRP A 160 -0.31 -11.55 0.73
C TRP A 160 -1.09 -12.35 -0.31
N LEU A 161 -2.10 -13.11 0.12
CA LEU A 161 -3.03 -13.82 -0.76
C LEU A 161 -3.76 -12.86 -1.70
N GLN A 162 -4.34 -11.78 -1.17
CA GLN A 162 -5.07 -10.78 -1.94
C GLN A 162 -4.14 -10.14 -3.00
N GLY A 163 -2.98 -9.67 -2.58
CA GLY A 163 -2.08 -8.91 -3.45
C GLY A 163 -1.39 -9.76 -4.50
N LEU A 164 -0.93 -10.97 -4.16
CA LEU A 164 -0.40 -11.89 -5.17
C LEU A 164 -1.50 -12.46 -6.07
N GLY A 165 -2.71 -12.65 -5.56
CA GLY A 165 -3.84 -13.07 -6.37
C GLY A 165 -4.20 -12.04 -7.44
N VAL A 166 -4.28 -10.76 -7.08
CA VAL A 166 -4.44 -9.66 -8.05
C VAL A 166 -3.27 -9.61 -9.03
N THR A 167 -2.03 -9.76 -8.53
CA THR A 167 -0.82 -9.79 -9.36
C THR A 167 -0.90 -10.90 -10.41
N PHE A 168 -1.31 -12.10 -10.02
CA PHE A 168 -1.51 -13.23 -10.91
C PHE A 168 -2.59 -12.95 -11.97
N LEU A 169 -3.72 -12.34 -11.58
CA LEU A 169 -4.79 -11.98 -12.50
C LEU A 169 -4.34 -10.95 -13.54
N PHE A 170 -3.64 -9.90 -13.12
CA PHE A 170 -3.04 -8.89 -14.00
C PHE A 170 -2.05 -9.52 -14.98
N TRP A 171 -1.19 -10.43 -14.51
CA TRP A 171 -0.23 -11.12 -15.37
C TRP A 171 -0.93 -12.05 -16.38
N ARG A 172 -1.78 -12.95 -15.91
CA ARG A 172 -2.45 -13.98 -16.72
C ARG A 172 -3.27 -13.35 -17.85
N ASP A 173 -4.18 -12.44 -17.49
CA ASP A 173 -5.13 -11.88 -18.46
C ASP A 173 -4.49 -10.75 -19.27
N GLY A 174 -3.57 -10.00 -18.68
CA GLY A 174 -2.77 -9.00 -19.40
C GLY A 174 -1.92 -9.64 -20.50
N ARG A 175 -1.26 -10.79 -20.22
CA ARG A 175 -0.51 -11.53 -21.24
C ARG A 175 -1.43 -12.09 -22.31
N ALA A 176 -2.57 -12.67 -21.93
CA ALA A 176 -3.53 -13.24 -22.88
C ALA A 176 -4.09 -12.20 -23.87
N LYS A 177 -4.39 -10.97 -23.40
CA LYS A 177 -4.85 -9.86 -24.27
C LYS A 177 -3.72 -9.03 -24.90
N LYS A 178 -2.45 -9.44 -24.78
CA LYS A 178 -1.26 -8.67 -25.22
C LYS A 178 -1.28 -7.21 -24.71
N ASP A 179 -1.77 -7.00 -23.50
CA ASP A 179 -1.86 -5.67 -22.88
C ASP A 179 -0.48 -5.17 -22.45
N GLY A 180 -0.17 -3.90 -22.75
CA GLY A 180 1.12 -3.28 -22.45
C GLY A 180 1.30 -2.75 -21.02
N LEU A 181 0.21 -2.58 -20.25
CA LEU A 181 0.19 -2.02 -18.89
C LEU A 181 0.19 -3.13 -17.84
N TYR A 182 -0.81 -4.02 -17.88
CA TYR A 182 -1.13 -4.91 -16.77
C TYR A 182 -0.05 -5.95 -16.44
N PRO A 183 0.62 -6.58 -17.42
CA PRO A 183 1.77 -7.43 -17.14
C PRO A 183 2.93 -6.68 -16.48
N LYS A 184 3.14 -5.39 -16.83
CA LYS A 184 4.17 -4.56 -16.20
C LYS A 184 3.80 -4.28 -14.73
N LEU A 185 2.54 -3.92 -14.48
CA LEU A 185 2.04 -3.73 -13.11
C LEU A 185 2.17 -5.01 -12.29
N ALA A 186 1.89 -6.18 -12.87
CA ALA A 186 2.06 -7.45 -12.19
C ALA A 186 3.53 -7.71 -11.79
N TRP A 187 4.49 -7.47 -12.68
CA TRP A 187 5.91 -7.59 -12.32
C TRP A 187 6.31 -6.63 -11.20
N LEU A 188 5.87 -5.37 -11.27
CA LEU A 188 6.13 -4.39 -10.22
C LEU A 188 5.55 -4.87 -8.88
N PHE A 189 4.28 -5.27 -8.84
CA PHE A 189 3.68 -5.80 -7.60
C PHE A 189 4.39 -7.06 -7.09
N LEU A 190 4.80 -7.98 -7.96
CA LEU A 190 5.56 -9.16 -7.58
C LEU A 190 6.88 -8.78 -6.89
N PHE A 191 7.64 -7.84 -7.45
CA PHE A 191 8.86 -7.34 -6.82
C PHE A 191 8.60 -6.65 -5.48
N SER A 192 7.51 -5.87 -5.38
CA SER A 192 7.09 -5.25 -4.13
C SER A 192 6.80 -6.31 -3.05
N PHE A 193 6.09 -7.39 -3.40
CA PHE A 193 5.85 -8.51 -2.48
C PHE A 193 7.11 -9.29 -2.15
N ALA A 194 8.04 -9.45 -3.10
CA ALA A 194 9.34 -10.09 -2.84
C ALA A 194 10.17 -9.33 -1.79
N PHE A 195 10.13 -8.00 -1.78
CA PHE A 195 10.76 -7.19 -0.74
C PHE A 195 9.96 -7.20 0.57
N TYR A 196 8.63 -7.26 0.50
CA TYR A 196 7.76 -7.23 1.67
C TYR A 196 7.79 -8.52 2.50
N THR A 197 7.78 -9.69 1.86
CA THR A 197 7.68 -10.99 2.55
C THR A 197 8.79 -11.21 3.57
N PRO A 198 10.09 -11.00 3.27
CA PRO A 198 11.16 -11.13 4.25
C PRO A 198 11.02 -10.17 5.44
N VAL A 199 10.48 -8.96 5.22
CA VAL A 199 10.29 -7.99 6.29
C VAL A 199 9.26 -8.50 7.30
N VAL A 200 8.13 -8.99 6.82
CA VAL A 200 7.05 -9.48 7.69
C VAL A 200 7.51 -10.68 8.52
N LEU A 201 8.26 -11.59 7.91
CA LEU A 201 8.67 -12.83 8.56
C LEU A 201 9.85 -12.64 9.51
N PHE A 202 10.82 -11.79 9.14
CA PHE A 202 12.15 -11.84 9.75
C PHE A 202 12.68 -10.50 10.29
N ALA A 203 11.97 -9.38 10.12
CA ALA A 203 12.51 -8.07 10.54
C ALA A 203 12.68 -7.92 12.06
N ARG A 204 12.04 -8.76 12.88
CA ARG A 204 12.26 -8.78 14.33
C ARG A 204 13.59 -9.40 14.70
N GLN A 205 13.95 -10.49 14.02
CA GLN A 205 15.21 -11.21 14.24
C GLN A 205 16.37 -10.49 13.55
N ILE A 206 16.11 -9.87 12.39
CA ILE A 206 17.11 -9.18 11.57
C ILE A 206 16.61 -7.76 11.26
N PRO A 207 16.83 -6.77 12.15
CA PRO A 207 16.34 -5.40 12.00
C PRO A 207 16.75 -4.68 10.70
N MET A 208 17.85 -5.12 10.08
CA MET A 208 18.29 -4.64 8.77
C MET A 208 17.30 -4.97 7.64
N LEU A 209 16.57 -6.09 7.73
CA LEU A 209 15.56 -6.45 6.72
C LEU A 209 14.45 -5.41 6.63
N GLY A 210 14.17 -4.66 7.71
CA GLY A 210 13.24 -3.54 7.68
C GLY A 210 13.54 -2.49 6.60
N MET A 211 14.80 -2.36 6.16
CA MET A 211 15.17 -1.46 5.06
C MET A 211 14.57 -1.86 3.71
N LEU A 212 14.17 -3.12 3.52
CA LEU A 212 13.49 -3.58 2.30
C LEU A 212 12.10 -2.93 2.11
N MET A 213 11.57 -2.25 3.13
CA MET A 213 10.39 -1.39 2.97
C MET A 213 10.64 -0.23 2.02
N LEU A 214 11.87 0.30 1.91
CA LEU A 214 12.20 1.41 1.01
C LEU A 214 12.06 1.03 -0.49
N PRO A 215 12.72 -0.04 -1.00
CA PRO A 215 12.55 -0.44 -2.40
C PRO A 215 11.11 -0.88 -2.70
N LYS A 216 10.41 -1.53 -1.74
CA LYS A 216 8.99 -1.82 -1.86
C LYS A 216 8.17 -0.54 -2.11
N THR A 217 8.38 0.49 -1.31
CA THR A 217 7.66 1.77 -1.42
C THR A 217 7.99 2.49 -2.74
N LEU A 218 9.26 2.47 -3.16
CA LEU A 218 9.67 3.02 -4.46
C LEU A 218 8.88 2.41 -5.61
N ILE A 219 8.67 1.08 -5.57
CA ILE A 219 7.92 0.37 -6.60
C ILE A 219 6.48 0.89 -6.69
N TYR A 220 5.80 1.18 -5.57
CA TYR A 220 4.45 1.77 -5.64
C TYR A 220 4.46 3.15 -6.30
N GLY A 221 5.52 3.94 -6.10
CA GLY A 221 5.69 5.23 -6.78
C GLY A 221 5.90 5.06 -8.28
N ILE A 222 6.70 4.05 -8.68
CA ILE A 222 6.87 3.68 -10.09
C ILE A 222 5.55 3.20 -10.69
N VAL A 223 4.77 2.38 -9.97
CA VAL A 223 3.44 1.94 -10.40
C VAL A 223 2.51 3.13 -10.63
N ALA A 224 2.45 4.09 -9.69
CA ALA A 224 1.68 5.32 -9.84
C ALA A 224 2.12 6.12 -11.08
N TYR A 225 3.43 6.28 -11.28
CA TYR A 225 3.98 6.98 -12.44
C TYR A 225 3.66 6.27 -13.76
N VAL A 226 3.79 4.94 -13.82
CA VAL A 226 3.49 4.14 -15.02
C VAL A 226 2.01 4.26 -15.37
N VAL A 227 1.12 4.21 -14.38
CA VAL A 227 -0.32 4.41 -14.58
C VAL A 227 -0.61 5.83 -15.08
N TYR A 228 -0.05 6.85 -14.42
CA TYR A 228 -0.18 8.24 -14.85
C TYR A 228 0.24 8.40 -16.32
N LYS A 229 1.42 7.89 -16.69
CA LYS A 229 1.95 7.99 -18.04
C LYS A 229 1.09 7.28 -19.08
N GLN A 230 0.48 6.14 -18.75
CA GLN A 230 -0.24 5.33 -19.74
C GLN A 230 -1.74 5.65 -19.85
N LEU A 231 -2.35 6.19 -18.78
CA LEU A 231 -3.78 6.46 -18.75
C LEU A 231 -4.12 7.95 -18.75
N PHE A 232 -3.28 8.81 -18.18
CA PHE A 232 -3.61 10.23 -17.94
C PHE A 232 -2.73 11.21 -18.72
N LYS A 233 -1.54 10.77 -19.15
CA LYS A 233 -0.68 11.60 -19.99
C LYS A 233 -1.07 11.36 -21.45
N GLU A 234 -1.47 12.43 -22.13
CA GLU A 234 -1.65 12.44 -23.59
C GLU A 234 -0.34 11.94 -24.25
N ASN A 235 -0.48 11.03 -25.23
CA ASN A 235 0.64 10.62 -26.08
C ASN A 235 0.90 11.70 -27.13
#